data_AF-A0A7X6XH12-F1
#
_entry.id   AF-A0A7X6XH12-F1
#
_cell.length_a   1.000
_cell.length_b   1.000
_cell.length_c   1.000
_cell.angle_alpha   90.00
_cell.angle_beta   90.00
_cell.angle_gamma   90.00
#
_symmetry.space_group_name_H-M   'P 1'
#
loop_
_entity.id
_entity.type
_entity.pdbx_description
1 polymer ?
#
loop_
_entity_poly.entity_id
_entity_poly.type
_entity_poly.pdbx_seq_one_letter_code
_entity_poly.pdbx_strand_id
1 'polypeptide(L)'
;MKYLTADFGSTYTKLTAIDAAKAQILATSTAFTTIETDVMEGYNNALQLLEEQIGKFDYNQLLCCSSAAGGLKMVALGLVPELTAKAAKMAASSAGAKVVKTYSFEISKIEQDEIYTIDPDLILLCGGTDGGNKEVIISNAKKLCQIDRNFSTIVAGNKSATSEVEAIYNKSGKDFVITENVMPEFNKLNIEPAKQKIKELFISKIIDAKGLHKVQQMANSEIIPTPLAVLNGCELLSKGTAKTEGIGDLMAIDIGGATTDVYSISAGTPTFDNAMIKGLPEPYNKRTVEGDLGMRYSLGSLADEIDIDALSNELKVDRGDIEKWIEMCKASPNILAEKNSVNQSIEEGLAKYA
;
A
#
# COMPACT_ATOMS: atom_id res chain seq x y z
N MET A 1 14.86 23.19 13.44
CA MET A 1 13.47 22.78 13.72
C MET A 1 13.49 21.31 14.05
N LYS A 2 12.82 20.89 15.12
CA LYS A 2 12.77 19.50 15.57
C LYS A 2 11.47 18.84 15.12
N TYR A 3 11.59 17.65 14.56
CA TYR A 3 10.47 16.83 14.11
C TYR A 3 10.43 15.54 14.92
N LEU A 4 9.23 15.11 15.29
CA LEU A 4 8.94 13.73 15.65
C LEU A 4 8.14 13.14 14.49
N THR A 5 8.58 12.00 13.96
CA THR A 5 7.80 11.27 12.97
C THR A 5 7.28 9.97 13.58
N ALA A 6 6.05 9.59 13.27
CA ALA A 6 5.44 8.35 13.74
C ALA A 6 4.89 7.51 12.57
N ASP A 7 5.34 6.26 12.46
CA ASP A 7 4.79 5.26 11.54
C ASP A 7 4.01 4.23 12.34
N PHE A 8 2.69 4.21 12.15
CA PHE A 8 1.78 3.23 12.75
C PHE A 8 1.67 2.02 11.82
N GLY A 9 2.64 1.11 11.94
CA GLY A 9 2.66 -0.15 11.19
C GLY A 9 1.65 -1.18 11.72
N SER A 10 1.25 -2.15 10.90
CA SER A 10 0.34 -3.23 11.32
C SER A 10 0.88 -4.09 12.48
N THR A 11 2.20 -4.10 12.67
CA THR A 11 2.86 -4.84 13.76
C THR A 11 3.56 -3.89 14.74
N TYR A 12 4.24 -2.85 14.23
CA TYR A 12 5.07 -1.97 15.04
C TYR A 12 4.77 -0.51 14.81
N THR A 13 4.71 0.25 15.90
CA THR A 13 4.70 1.71 15.91
C THR A 13 6.14 2.17 16.06
N LYS A 14 6.63 2.93 15.08
CA LYS A 14 8.01 3.40 15.01
C LYS A 14 8.05 4.92 15.15
N LEU A 15 8.94 5.43 16.00
CA LEU A 15 9.18 6.87 16.15
C LEU A 15 10.61 7.22 15.74
N THR A 16 10.76 8.39 15.13
CA THR A 16 12.07 8.99 14.81
C THR A 16 12.10 10.45 15.23
N ALA A 17 13.06 10.81 16.08
CA ALA A 17 13.35 12.20 16.43
C ALA A 17 14.40 12.77 15.47
N ILE A 18 14.11 13.92 14.84
CA ILE A 18 14.95 14.54 13.82
C ILE A 18 15.24 16.00 14.20
N ASP A 19 16.51 16.40 14.15
CA ASP A 19 16.92 17.80 14.13
C ASP A 19 17.23 18.23 12.70
N ALA A 20 16.26 18.88 12.05
CA ALA A 20 16.41 19.32 10.67
C ALA A 20 17.42 20.46 10.50
N ALA A 21 17.73 21.23 11.56
CA ALA A 21 18.75 22.27 11.45
C ALA A 21 20.16 21.68 11.37
N LYS A 22 20.36 20.51 11.99
CA LYS A 22 21.62 19.76 11.95
C LYS A 22 21.64 18.65 10.89
N ALA A 23 20.51 18.40 10.23
CA ALA A 23 20.31 17.26 9.33
C ALA A 23 20.66 15.92 10.00
N GLN A 24 20.16 15.70 11.22
CA GLN A 24 20.49 14.53 12.03
C GLN A 24 19.25 13.82 12.58
N ILE A 25 19.30 12.48 12.55
CA ILE A 25 18.43 11.63 13.36
C ILE A 25 19.03 11.57 14.76
N LEU A 26 18.24 11.94 15.76
CA LEU A 26 18.66 12.01 17.15
C LEU A 26 18.46 10.66 17.85
N ALA A 27 17.32 10.02 17.62
CA ALA A 27 16.98 8.70 18.13
C ALA A 27 15.87 8.09 17.30
N THR A 28 15.78 6.76 17.37
CA THR A 28 14.65 5.97 16.88
C THR A 28 14.17 5.04 17.98
N SER A 29 12.89 4.70 17.96
CA SER A 29 12.32 3.72 18.86
C SER A 29 11.19 2.97 18.18
N THR A 30 10.90 1.78 18.71
CA THR A 30 9.86 0.92 18.17
C THR A 30 9.13 0.27 19.34
N ALA A 31 7.80 0.22 19.27
CA ALA A 31 6.96 -0.55 20.17
C ALA A 31 5.87 -1.30 19.38
N PHE A 32 5.23 -2.28 20.01
CA PHE A 32 4.14 -3.01 19.37
C PHE A 32 2.94 -2.10 19.09
N THR A 33 2.32 -2.25 17.93
CA THR A 33 1.12 -1.48 17.58
C THR A 33 -0.10 -2.06 18.26
N THR A 34 -0.80 -1.23 19.03
CA THR A 34 -1.98 -1.59 19.83
C THR A 34 -3.29 -1.23 19.11
N ILE A 35 -3.42 -1.58 17.83
CA ILE A 35 -4.59 -1.16 17.03
C ILE A 35 -5.89 -1.84 17.44
N GLU A 36 -5.83 -2.99 18.11
CA GLU A 36 -7.02 -3.67 18.62
C GLU A 36 -7.61 -3.00 19.86
N THR A 37 -6.80 -2.25 20.61
CA THR A 37 -7.18 -1.59 21.87
C THR A 37 -7.17 -0.06 21.73
N ASP A 38 -6.01 0.58 21.84
CA ASP A 38 -5.81 2.02 21.62
C ASP A 38 -4.41 2.26 21.05
N VAL A 39 -4.33 2.79 19.83
CA VAL A 39 -3.07 3.09 19.12
C VAL A 39 -2.16 4.05 19.91
N MET A 40 -2.73 4.86 20.80
CA MET A 40 -1.95 5.75 21.67
C MET A 40 -1.09 5.00 22.69
N GLU A 41 -1.46 3.77 23.08
CA GLU A 41 -0.64 2.95 23.97
C GLU A 41 0.69 2.59 23.31
N GLY A 42 0.66 2.04 22.10
CA GLY A 42 1.85 1.75 21.29
C GLY A 42 2.68 3.00 21.00
N TYR A 43 2.03 4.14 20.69
CA TYR A 43 2.71 5.43 20.53
C TYR A 43 3.47 5.85 21.80
N ASN A 44 2.80 5.83 22.96
CA ASN A 44 3.39 6.27 24.22
C ASN A 44 4.53 5.34 24.66
N ASN A 45 4.39 4.03 24.45
CA ASN A 45 5.45 3.06 24.71
C ASN A 45 6.68 3.33 23.84
N ALA A 46 6.49 3.59 22.54
CA ALA A 46 7.59 3.96 21.66
C ALA A 46 8.20 5.31 22.07
N LEU A 47 7.39 6.29 22.49
CA LEU A 47 7.88 7.59 22.92
C LEU A 47 8.72 7.49 24.19
N GLN A 48 8.29 6.68 25.16
CA GLN A 48 9.07 6.42 26.37
C GLN A 48 10.44 5.83 26.03
N LEU A 49 10.50 4.81 25.17
CA LEU A 49 11.76 4.19 24.73
C LEU A 49 12.66 5.16 23.94
N LEU A 50 12.08 6.14 23.25
CA LEU A 50 12.81 7.21 22.58
C LEU A 50 13.43 8.15 23.63
N GLU A 51 12.64 8.60 24.60
CA GLU A 51 13.05 9.55 25.63
C GLU A 51 14.04 8.94 26.64
N GLU A 52 14.04 7.62 26.81
CA GLU A 52 15.09 6.91 27.57
C GLU A 52 16.48 7.06 26.92
N GLN A 53 16.55 7.24 25.58
CA GLN A 53 17.82 7.40 24.86
C GLN A 53 18.32 8.84 24.84
N ILE A 54 17.43 9.82 24.70
CA ILE A 54 17.79 11.23 24.45
C ILE A 54 17.27 12.22 25.50
N GLY A 55 16.63 11.71 26.56
CA GLY A 55 15.84 12.51 27.49
C GLY A 55 14.52 12.97 26.88
N LYS A 56 13.75 13.74 27.66
CA LYS A 56 12.48 14.32 27.20
C LYS A 56 12.68 15.07 25.88
N PHE A 57 11.87 14.75 24.88
CA PHE A 57 12.03 15.29 23.53
C PHE A 57 10.92 16.28 23.16
N ASP A 58 11.19 17.56 23.36
CA ASP A 58 10.29 18.62 22.86
C ASP A 58 10.51 18.83 21.35
N TYR A 59 9.45 18.60 20.57
CA TYR A 59 9.43 18.75 19.11
C TYR A 59 8.53 19.90 18.64
N ASN A 60 8.81 20.44 17.45
CA ASN A 60 8.01 21.51 16.86
C ASN A 60 6.88 20.97 15.97
N GLN A 61 7.07 19.78 15.39
CA GLN A 61 6.15 19.16 14.47
C GLN A 61 6.06 17.65 14.71
N LEU A 62 4.85 17.11 14.64
CA LEU A 62 4.55 15.69 14.59
C LEU A 62 4.02 15.36 13.18
N LEU A 63 4.73 14.47 12.48
CA LEU A 63 4.33 13.95 11.17
C LEU A 63 4.01 12.47 11.29
N CYS A 64 2.89 12.03 10.75
CA CYS A 64 2.39 10.67 10.98
C CYS A 64 2.04 9.99 9.66
N CYS A 65 2.33 8.69 9.59
CA CYS A 65 1.80 7.79 8.56
C CYS A 65 1.27 6.51 9.20
N SER A 66 0.39 5.80 8.49
CA SER A 66 -0.21 4.56 9.01
C SER A 66 -0.44 3.51 7.93
N SER A 67 -0.23 2.26 8.30
CA SER A 67 -0.63 1.05 7.56
C SER A 67 -1.45 0.09 8.42
N ALA A 68 -1.61 0.38 9.72
CA ALA A 68 -2.20 -0.53 10.68
C ALA A 68 -3.71 -0.78 10.48
N ALA A 69 -4.42 0.12 9.78
CA ALA A 69 -5.86 -0.03 9.51
C ALA A 69 -6.21 -1.18 8.52
N GLY A 70 -5.21 -1.98 8.11
CA GLY A 70 -5.34 -2.96 7.05
C GLY A 70 -5.07 -2.32 5.70
N GLY A 71 -4.24 -2.96 4.88
CA GLY A 71 -4.01 -2.47 3.51
C GLY A 71 -5.33 -2.45 2.75
N LEU A 72 -5.73 -1.27 2.27
CA LEU A 72 -6.97 -1.05 1.53
C LEU A 72 -7.14 -2.12 0.43
N LYS A 73 -8.07 -3.05 0.62
CA LYS A 73 -8.37 -4.07 -0.38
C LYS A 73 -9.14 -3.40 -1.50
N MET A 74 -8.52 -3.36 -2.67
CA MET A 74 -9.08 -2.67 -3.81
C MET A 74 -9.26 -3.60 -4.99
N VAL A 75 -10.41 -3.45 -5.66
CA VAL A 75 -10.68 -4.07 -6.96
C VAL A 75 -10.67 -2.99 -8.04
N ALA A 76 -10.00 -3.24 -9.15
CA ALA A 76 -9.99 -2.35 -10.31
C ALA A 76 -10.76 -2.97 -11.47
N LEU A 77 -11.59 -2.19 -12.15
CA LEU A 77 -12.31 -2.60 -13.36
C LEU A 77 -11.92 -1.65 -14.50
N GLY A 78 -11.71 -2.21 -15.68
CA GLY A 78 -11.52 -1.43 -16.91
C GLY A 78 -12.22 -2.05 -18.10
N LEU A 79 -12.18 -1.34 -19.24
CA LEU A 79 -12.80 -1.79 -20.48
C LEU A 79 -12.08 -2.99 -21.08
N VAL A 80 -10.74 -2.93 -21.17
CA VAL A 80 -9.90 -4.02 -21.70
C VAL A 80 -8.60 -4.14 -20.90
N PRO A 81 -7.97 -5.34 -20.85
CA PRO A 81 -6.80 -5.61 -20.01
C PRO A 81 -5.61 -4.67 -20.27
N GLU A 82 -5.23 -4.49 -21.54
CA GLU A 82 -4.02 -3.75 -21.91
C GLU A 82 -4.17 -2.22 -21.89
N LEU A 83 -5.37 -1.70 -21.63
CA LEU A 83 -5.66 -0.25 -21.64
C LEU A 83 -6.18 0.22 -20.27
N THR A 84 -7.48 0.47 -20.15
CA THR A 84 -8.03 1.15 -18.98
C THR A 84 -8.01 0.29 -17.72
N ALA A 85 -7.95 -1.05 -17.83
CA ALA A 85 -7.72 -1.91 -16.68
C ALA A 85 -6.28 -1.78 -16.15
N LYS A 86 -5.28 -1.74 -17.04
CA LYS A 86 -3.89 -1.43 -16.67
C LYS A 86 -3.77 -0.03 -16.07
N ALA A 87 -4.39 0.98 -16.68
CA ALA A 87 -4.42 2.35 -16.15
C ALA A 87 -5.06 2.43 -14.74
N ALA A 88 -6.15 1.68 -14.52
CA ALA A 88 -6.80 1.59 -13.21
C ALA A 88 -5.87 0.98 -12.15
N LYS A 89 -5.21 -0.15 -12.48
CA LYS A 89 -4.22 -0.79 -11.60
C LYS A 89 -3.08 0.17 -11.26
N MET A 90 -2.55 0.90 -12.25
CA MET A 90 -1.48 1.88 -12.06
C MET A 90 -1.91 3.03 -11.13
N ALA A 91 -3.10 3.59 -11.31
CA ALA A 91 -3.63 4.66 -10.45
C ALA A 91 -3.76 4.19 -8.99
N ALA A 92 -4.29 2.98 -8.78
CA ALA A 92 -4.48 2.39 -7.46
C ALA A 92 -3.17 2.07 -6.75
N SER A 93 -2.22 1.40 -7.41
CA SER A 93 -0.93 1.09 -6.81
C SER A 93 -0.15 2.35 -6.45
N SER A 94 -0.19 3.38 -7.31
CA SER A 94 0.46 4.67 -7.07
C SER A 94 -0.16 5.48 -5.92
N ALA A 95 -1.41 5.16 -5.53
CA ALA A 95 -2.08 5.76 -4.39
C ALA A 95 -1.75 5.05 -3.06
N GLY A 96 -1.01 3.93 -3.09
CA GLY A 96 -0.72 3.12 -1.92
C GLY A 96 -1.74 2.02 -1.63
N ALA A 97 -2.74 1.80 -2.50
CA ALA A 97 -3.75 0.76 -2.34
C ALA A 97 -3.21 -0.64 -2.69
N LYS A 98 -3.76 -1.69 -2.06
CA LYS A 98 -3.49 -3.09 -2.42
C LYS A 98 -4.53 -3.55 -3.44
N VAL A 99 -4.14 -3.57 -4.72
CA VAL A 99 -5.02 -4.08 -5.78
C VAL A 99 -5.07 -5.60 -5.72
N VAL A 100 -6.14 -6.15 -5.14
CA VAL A 100 -6.32 -7.60 -4.95
C VAL A 100 -6.65 -8.27 -6.27
N LYS A 101 -7.46 -7.61 -7.10
CA LYS A 101 -7.90 -8.15 -8.38
C LYS A 101 -8.18 -7.04 -9.39
N THR A 102 -7.96 -7.34 -10.66
CA THR A 102 -8.33 -6.47 -11.77
C THR A 102 -9.22 -7.24 -12.74
N TYR A 103 -10.37 -6.67 -13.07
CA TYR A 103 -11.30 -7.20 -14.06
C TYR A 103 -11.28 -6.32 -15.32
N SER A 104 -11.63 -6.94 -16.44
CA SER A 104 -11.77 -6.26 -17.71
C SER A 104 -13.07 -6.67 -18.37
N PHE A 105 -13.56 -5.85 -19.30
CA PHE A 105 -14.84 -6.04 -19.96
C PHE A 105 -16.01 -5.98 -18.97
N GLU A 106 -17.16 -6.49 -19.40
CA GLU A 106 -18.34 -6.60 -18.56
C GLU A 106 -18.20 -7.76 -17.58
N ILE A 107 -18.33 -7.50 -16.28
CA ILE A 107 -18.19 -8.54 -15.25
C ILE A 107 -19.33 -9.54 -15.33
N SER A 108 -19.02 -10.83 -15.24
CA SER A 108 -19.96 -11.95 -15.16
C SER A 108 -20.58 -12.09 -13.77
N LYS A 109 -21.50 -13.05 -13.60
CA LYS A 109 -22.02 -13.38 -12.26
C LYS A 109 -20.96 -14.03 -11.38
N ILE A 110 -20.10 -14.86 -11.95
CA ILE A 110 -18.98 -15.49 -11.25
C ILE A 110 -18.03 -14.42 -10.69
N GLU A 111 -17.71 -13.40 -11.49
CA GLU A 111 -16.84 -12.30 -11.03
C GLU A 111 -17.52 -11.41 -9.98
N GLN A 112 -18.84 -11.24 -10.02
CA GLN A 112 -19.57 -10.59 -8.91
C GLN A 112 -19.46 -11.40 -7.61
N ASP A 113 -19.57 -12.72 -7.68
CA ASP A 113 -19.46 -13.60 -6.51
C ASP A 113 -18.01 -13.65 -5.99
N GLU A 114 -17.02 -13.55 -6.88
CA GLU A 114 -15.62 -13.36 -6.51
C GLU A 114 -15.40 -12.01 -5.80
N ILE A 115 -15.93 -10.91 -6.33
CA ILE A 115 -15.89 -9.59 -5.68
C ILE A 115 -16.57 -9.63 -4.31
N TYR A 116 -17.70 -10.32 -4.19
CA TYR A 116 -18.39 -10.54 -2.91
C TYR A 116 -17.50 -11.26 -1.89
N THR A 117 -16.73 -12.25 -2.36
CA THR A 117 -15.82 -13.04 -1.52
C THR A 117 -14.56 -12.27 -1.12
N ILE A 118 -14.02 -11.46 -2.04
CA ILE A 118 -12.88 -10.56 -1.79
C ILE A 118 -13.21 -9.56 -0.67
N ASP A 119 -14.47 -9.13 -0.61
CA ASP A 119 -14.95 -8.13 0.36
C ASP A 119 -14.07 -6.87 0.32
N PRO A 120 -13.98 -6.18 -0.84
CA PRO A 120 -13.07 -5.05 -1.00
C PRO A 120 -13.57 -3.83 -0.23
N ASP A 121 -12.65 -2.96 0.18
CA ASP A 121 -12.96 -1.67 0.78
C ASP A 121 -13.32 -0.64 -0.31
N LEU A 122 -12.63 -0.73 -1.46
CA LEU A 122 -12.79 0.18 -2.58
C LEU A 122 -12.84 -0.52 -3.94
N ILE A 123 -13.62 0.08 -4.84
CA ILE A 123 -13.65 -0.29 -6.26
C ILE A 123 -13.28 0.92 -7.11
N LEU A 124 -12.32 0.77 -8.02
CA LEU A 124 -12.09 1.74 -9.10
C LEU A 124 -12.74 1.24 -10.38
N LEU A 125 -13.81 1.92 -10.76
CA LEU A 125 -14.57 1.64 -11.97
C LEU A 125 -14.11 2.57 -13.09
N CYS A 126 -13.31 2.03 -14.00
CA CYS A 126 -12.90 2.71 -15.22
C CYS A 126 -13.71 2.19 -16.43
N GLY A 127 -13.76 3.01 -17.49
CA GLY A 127 -14.53 2.73 -18.70
C GLY A 127 -13.70 2.82 -19.96
N GLY A 128 -14.34 3.15 -21.08
CA GLY A 128 -13.64 3.58 -22.29
C GLY A 128 -13.08 5.00 -22.17
N THR A 129 -12.46 5.46 -23.26
CA THR A 129 -12.06 6.86 -23.45
C THR A 129 -13.29 7.78 -23.43
N ASP A 130 -13.07 9.08 -23.28
CA ASP A 130 -14.16 10.05 -23.31
C ASP A 130 -14.81 10.12 -24.69
N GLY A 131 -16.13 9.96 -24.73
CA GLY A 131 -16.89 9.82 -25.98
C GLY A 131 -16.79 8.44 -26.64
N GLY A 132 -16.05 7.50 -26.04
CA GLY A 132 -15.94 6.11 -26.48
C GLY A 132 -17.05 5.21 -25.95
N ASN A 133 -16.74 3.94 -25.69
CA ASN A 133 -17.70 2.98 -25.17
C ASN A 133 -18.22 3.40 -23.79
N LYS A 134 -19.55 3.51 -23.65
CA LYS A 134 -20.23 3.76 -22.38
C LYS A 134 -20.94 2.53 -21.81
N GLU A 135 -21.20 1.53 -22.64
CA GLU A 135 -22.05 0.38 -22.30
C GLU A 135 -21.44 -0.47 -21.19
N VAL A 136 -20.14 -0.76 -21.27
CA VAL A 136 -19.47 -1.64 -20.29
C VAL A 136 -19.42 -1.02 -18.90
N ILE A 137 -19.06 0.27 -18.81
CA ILE A 137 -19.00 0.95 -17.51
C ILE A 137 -20.39 1.07 -16.86
N ILE A 138 -21.44 1.32 -17.65
CA ILE A 138 -22.82 1.37 -17.17
C ILE A 138 -23.29 -0.02 -16.73
N SER A 139 -22.99 -1.08 -17.49
CA SER A 139 -23.35 -2.45 -17.11
C SER A 139 -22.64 -2.87 -15.82
N ASN A 140 -21.33 -2.60 -15.73
CA ASN A 140 -20.54 -2.90 -14.53
C ASN A 140 -21.05 -2.11 -13.32
N ALA A 141 -21.40 -0.83 -13.46
CA ALA A 141 -22.00 -0.06 -12.36
C ALA A 141 -23.29 -0.72 -11.82
N LYS A 142 -24.17 -1.20 -12.70
CA LYS A 142 -25.39 -1.92 -12.30
C LYS A 142 -25.07 -3.20 -11.53
N LYS A 143 -24.13 -4.00 -12.04
CA LYS A 143 -23.73 -5.28 -11.43
C LYS A 143 -23.04 -5.07 -10.08
N LEU A 144 -22.15 -4.09 -9.96
CA LEU A 144 -21.54 -3.72 -8.69
C LEU A 144 -22.60 -3.29 -7.67
N CYS A 145 -23.60 -2.52 -8.08
CA CYS A 145 -24.70 -2.13 -7.19
C CYS A 145 -25.56 -3.30 -6.71
N GLN A 146 -25.52 -4.46 -7.38
CA GLN A 146 -26.23 -5.68 -6.97
C GLN A 146 -25.46 -6.54 -5.97
N ILE A 147 -24.17 -6.26 -5.75
CA ILE A 147 -23.35 -7.00 -4.79
C ILE A 147 -23.72 -6.55 -3.37
N ASP A 148 -24.14 -7.48 -2.52
CA ASP A 148 -24.53 -7.21 -1.14
C ASP A 148 -23.31 -7.10 -0.20
N ARG A 149 -22.43 -6.12 -0.50
CA ARG A 149 -21.26 -5.74 0.30
C ARG A 149 -21.11 -4.23 0.39
N ASN A 150 -20.46 -3.77 1.46
CA ASN A 150 -20.16 -2.37 1.69
C ASN A 150 -18.78 -2.05 1.12
N PHE A 151 -18.76 -1.31 0.02
CA PHE A 151 -17.54 -0.77 -0.58
C PHE A 151 -17.85 0.60 -1.18
N SER A 152 -16.84 1.48 -1.22
CA SER A 152 -16.96 2.77 -1.90
C SER A 152 -16.44 2.65 -3.34
N THR A 153 -17.15 3.22 -4.31
CA THR A 153 -16.73 3.18 -5.73
C THR A 153 -16.18 4.52 -6.20
N ILE A 154 -14.97 4.53 -6.74
CA ILE A 154 -14.43 5.65 -7.51
C ILE A 154 -14.72 5.41 -8.99
N VAL A 155 -15.52 6.27 -9.60
CA VAL A 155 -15.83 6.22 -11.03
C VAL A 155 -14.89 7.16 -11.77
N ALA A 156 -13.97 6.59 -12.54
CA ALA A 156 -12.91 7.32 -13.26
C ALA A 156 -12.88 6.91 -14.74
N GLY A 157 -14.04 7.03 -15.41
CA GLY A 157 -14.24 6.56 -16.77
C GLY A 157 -14.96 7.57 -17.67
N ASN A 158 -15.39 7.10 -18.83
CA ASN A 158 -16.00 7.88 -19.90
C ASN A 158 -17.01 8.94 -19.40
N LYS A 159 -16.69 10.22 -19.62
CA LYS A 159 -17.57 11.35 -19.23
C LYS A 159 -19.00 11.27 -19.76
N SER A 160 -19.21 10.59 -20.89
CA SER A 160 -20.53 10.41 -21.49
C SER A 160 -21.41 9.41 -20.75
N ALA A 161 -20.84 8.61 -19.83
CA ALA A 161 -21.56 7.66 -18.98
C ALA A 161 -21.88 8.23 -17.59
N THR A 162 -21.30 9.37 -17.21
CA THR A 162 -21.32 9.92 -15.85
C THR A 162 -22.72 10.04 -15.27
N SER A 163 -23.64 10.71 -15.98
CA SER A 163 -25.00 10.93 -15.48
C SER A 163 -25.80 9.63 -15.31
N GLU A 164 -25.57 8.63 -16.16
CA GLU A 164 -26.26 7.33 -16.05
C GLU A 164 -25.70 6.52 -14.87
N VAL A 165 -24.38 6.51 -14.70
CA VAL A 165 -23.70 5.84 -13.57
C VAL A 165 -24.10 6.48 -12.24
N GLU A 166 -24.13 7.81 -12.17
CA GLU A 166 -24.59 8.56 -11.00
C GLU A 166 -26.01 8.19 -10.60
N ALA A 167 -26.94 8.11 -11.57
CA ALA A 167 -28.31 7.69 -11.30
C ALA A 167 -28.40 6.24 -10.77
N ILE A 168 -27.54 5.34 -11.25
CA ILE A 168 -27.48 3.94 -10.78
C ILE A 168 -27.02 3.89 -9.32
N TYR A 169 -25.95 4.58 -8.96
CA TYR A 169 -25.43 4.58 -7.59
C TYR A 169 -26.35 5.31 -6.61
N ASN A 170 -26.91 6.47 -6.99
CA ASN A 170 -27.88 7.19 -6.16
C ASN A 170 -29.13 6.32 -5.87
N LYS A 171 -29.57 5.50 -6.83
CA LYS A 171 -30.69 4.58 -6.64
C LYS A 171 -30.34 3.39 -5.74
N SER A 172 -29.11 2.89 -5.80
CA SER A 172 -28.67 1.75 -4.98
C SER A 172 -28.34 2.14 -3.53
N GLY A 173 -28.01 3.41 -3.29
CA GLY A 173 -27.58 3.91 -1.98
C GLY A 173 -26.16 3.51 -1.60
N LYS A 174 -25.36 2.97 -2.54
CA LYS A 174 -23.93 2.68 -2.30
C LYS A 174 -23.09 3.94 -2.41
N ASP A 175 -22.06 4.03 -1.58
CA ASP A 175 -21.11 5.15 -1.60
C ASP A 175 -20.31 5.18 -2.91
N PHE A 176 -20.21 6.36 -3.50
CA PHE A 176 -19.42 6.58 -4.72
C PHE A 176 -18.90 8.01 -4.82
N VAL A 177 -17.85 8.17 -5.61
CA VAL A 177 -17.31 9.47 -6.03
C VAL A 177 -16.95 9.40 -7.51
N ILE A 178 -17.19 10.50 -8.22
CA ILE A 178 -16.83 10.64 -9.63
C ILE A 178 -15.58 11.51 -9.73
N THR A 179 -14.67 11.12 -10.62
CA THR A 179 -13.44 11.87 -10.95
C THR A 179 -13.17 11.83 -12.45
N GLU A 180 -12.12 12.49 -12.88
CA GLU A 180 -11.72 12.48 -14.29
C GLU A 180 -11.34 11.07 -14.77
N ASN A 181 -11.51 10.82 -16.06
CA ASN A 181 -11.19 9.55 -16.68
C ASN A 181 -9.69 9.24 -16.55
N VAL A 182 -9.31 8.01 -16.15
CA VAL A 182 -7.90 7.59 -16.08
C VAL A 182 -7.20 7.54 -17.43
N MET A 183 -7.97 7.47 -18.52
CA MET A 183 -7.49 7.45 -19.89
C MET A 183 -8.52 8.16 -20.80
N PRO A 184 -8.58 9.50 -20.77
CA PRO A 184 -9.59 10.26 -21.51
C PRO A 184 -9.44 10.11 -23.02
N GLU A 185 -8.20 9.93 -23.51
CA GLU A 185 -7.87 9.69 -24.92
C GLU A 185 -7.04 8.41 -25.03
N PHE A 186 -7.08 7.75 -26.19
CA PHE A 186 -6.32 6.52 -26.43
C PHE A 186 -4.82 6.77 -26.20
N ASN A 187 -4.17 5.91 -25.41
CA ASN A 187 -2.76 6.02 -24.99
C ASN A 187 -2.36 7.29 -24.22
N LYS A 188 -3.33 8.07 -23.71
CA LYS A 188 -3.06 9.25 -22.86
C LYS A 188 -3.56 9.00 -21.45
N LEU A 189 -2.63 8.83 -20.50
CA LEU A 189 -2.96 8.59 -19.09
C LEU A 189 -3.28 9.90 -18.36
N ASN A 190 -4.29 9.84 -17.48
CA ASN A 190 -4.67 10.90 -16.54
C ASN A 190 -4.99 10.27 -15.17
N ILE A 191 -3.99 9.65 -14.54
CA ILE A 191 -4.17 8.85 -13.33
C ILE A 191 -4.23 9.68 -12.04
N GLU A 192 -3.73 10.92 -12.04
CA GLU A 192 -3.61 11.75 -10.84
C GLU A 192 -4.97 12.06 -10.18
N PRO A 193 -6.05 12.42 -10.92
CA PRO A 193 -7.37 12.65 -10.30
C PRO A 193 -7.94 11.40 -9.60
N ALA A 194 -7.78 10.23 -10.19
CA ALA A 194 -8.19 8.97 -9.56
C ALA A 194 -7.32 8.65 -8.34
N LYS A 195 -6.00 8.80 -8.47
CA LYS A 195 -5.03 8.60 -7.39
C LYS A 195 -5.34 9.48 -6.17
N GLN A 196 -5.71 10.74 -6.36
CA GLN A 196 -6.09 11.62 -5.25
C GLN A 196 -7.39 11.15 -4.56
N LYS A 197 -8.42 10.74 -5.32
CA LYS A 197 -9.65 10.18 -4.72
C LYS A 197 -9.41 8.88 -3.96
N ILE A 198 -8.50 8.03 -4.43
CA ILE A 198 -8.10 6.82 -3.71
C ILE A 198 -7.42 7.19 -2.39
N LYS A 199 -6.52 8.18 -2.40
CA LYS A 199 -5.87 8.66 -1.18
C LYS A 199 -6.86 9.23 -0.18
N GLU A 200 -7.74 10.14 -0.61
CA GLU A 200 -8.77 10.75 0.25
C GLU A 200 -9.64 9.69 0.95
N LEU A 201 -10.16 8.73 0.18
CA LEU A 201 -10.99 7.66 0.73
C LEU A 201 -10.19 6.69 1.61
N PHE A 202 -8.93 6.42 1.26
CA PHE A 202 -8.08 5.58 2.10
C PHE A 202 -7.79 6.25 3.44
N ILE A 203 -7.47 7.55 3.44
CA ILE A 203 -7.23 8.31 4.66
C ILE A 203 -8.49 8.36 5.53
N SER A 204 -9.66 8.61 4.94
CA SER A 204 -10.93 8.56 5.67
C SER A 204 -11.12 7.21 6.39
N LYS A 205 -10.87 6.10 5.69
CA LYS A 205 -10.98 4.75 6.26
C LYS A 205 -9.92 4.45 7.33
N ILE A 206 -8.70 4.95 7.16
CA ILE A 206 -7.62 4.86 8.15
C ILE A 206 -8.00 5.62 9.43
N ILE A 207 -8.53 6.84 9.31
CA ILE A 207 -8.89 7.68 10.46
C ILE A 207 -10.10 7.07 11.21
N ASP A 208 -11.07 6.54 10.47
CA ASP A 208 -12.23 5.83 11.05
C ASP A 208 -11.80 4.55 11.80
N ALA A 209 -10.62 4.00 11.49
CA ALA A 209 -10.09 2.82 12.17
C ALA A 209 -9.50 3.15 13.56
N LYS A 210 -10.14 2.56 14.58
CA LYS A 210 -9.61 2.16 15.91
C LYS A 210 -8.58 3.12 16.57
N GLY A 211 -8.89 4.42 16.65
CA GLY A 211 -8.20 5.36 17.56
C GLY A 211 -7.22 6.34 16.91
N LEU A 212 -7.02 6.27 15.59
CA LEU A 212 -6.13 7.20 14.86
C LEU A 212 -6.63 8.65 14.83
N HIS A 213 -7.92 8.90 15.11
CA HIS A 213 -8.46 10.26 15.26
C HIS A 213 -7.73 11.09 16.33
N LYS A 214 -7.34 10.47 17.46
CA LYS A 214 -6.56 11.18 18.50
C LYS A 214 -5.18 11.59 17.97
N VAL A 215 -4.52 10.70 17.23
CA VAL A 215 -3.23 10.97 16.59
C VAL A 215 -3.37 12.07 15.55
N GLN A 216 -4.43 12.04 14.73
CA GLN A 216 -4.68 13.05 13.70
C GLN A 216 -4.85 14.46 14.30
N GLN A 217 -5.45 14.57 15.49
CA GLN A 217 -5.56 15.84 16.21
C GLN A 217 -4.22 16.35 16.76
N MET A 218 -3.28 15.46 17.03
CA MET A 218 -1.93 15.81 17.50
C MET A 218 -0.97 16.13 16.34
N ALA A 219 -1.17 15.49 15.19
CA ALA A 219 -0.34 15.64 14.02
C ALA A 219 -0.51 17.02 13.38
N ASN A 220 0.59 17.57 12.83
CA ASN A 220 0.57 18.85 12.15
C ASN A 220 0.11 18.75 10.69
N SER A 221 0.08 17.54 10.15
CA SER A 221 -0.38 17.23 8.79
C SER A 221 -1.38 16.09 8.80
N GLU A 222 -2.10 15.93 7.70
CA GLU A 222 -2.92 14.76 7.46
C GLU A 222 -2.07 13.48 7.54
N ILE A 223 -2.59 12.45 8.23
CA ILE A 223 -1.98 11.13 8.26
C ILE A 223 -2.09 10.53 6.87
N ILE A 224 -0.95 10.17 6.29
CA ILE A 224 -0.91 9.51 4.99
C ILE A 224 -0.65 8.00 5.14
N PRO A 225 -0.99 7.20 4.12
CA PRO A 225 -0.59 5.80 4.09
C PRO A 225 0.93 5.62 4.21
N THR A 226 1.40 4.65 5.01
CA THR A 226 2.85 4.34 5.10
C THR A 226 3.46 4.11 3.71
N PRO A 227 2.85 3.35 2.78
CA PRO A 227 3.43 3.16 1.45
C PRO A 227 3.53 4.45 0.63
N LEU A 228 2.61 5.40 0.83
CA LEU A 228 2.68 6.71 0.19
C LEU A 228 3.82 7.55 0.78
N ALA A 229 4.03 7.49 2.10
CA ALA A 229 5.13 8.17 2.76
C ALA A 229 6.49 7.67 2.24
N VAL A 230 6.65 6.36 2.09
CA VAL A 230 7.87 5.75 1.51
C VAL A 230 8.06 6.15 0.06
N LEU A 231 7.01 6.06 -0.78
CA LEU A 231 7.07 6.49 -2.18
C LEU A 231 7.51 7.96 -2.32
N ASN A 232 6.92 8.86 -1.51
CA ASN A 232 7.29 10.27 -1.51
C ASN A 232 8.75 10.48 -1.05
N GLY A 233 9.21 9.72 -0.06
CA GLY A 233 10.60 9.75 0.42
C GLY A 233 11.59 9.29 -0.64
N CYS A 234 11.30 8.17 -1.32
CA CYS A 234 12.11 7.67 -2.44
C CYS A 234 12.15 8.68 -3.60
N GLU A 235 11.01 9.29 -3.94
CA GLU A 235 10.96 10.31 -4.99
C GLU A 235 11.79 11.55 -4.62
N LEU A 236 11.70 12.02 -3.37
CA LEU A 236 12.50 13.14 -2.88
C LEU A 236 14.00 12.82 -2.91
N LEU A 237 14.40 11.61 -2.50
CA LEU A 237 15.80 11.17 -2.52
C LEU A 237 16.34 11.08 -3.96
N SER A 238 15.53 10.56 -4.88
CA SER A 238 15.87 10.39 -6.29
C SER A 238 15.99 11.74 -7.03
N LYS A 239 15.01 12.64 -6.85
CA LYS A 239 14.98 13.96 -7.52
C LYS A 239 15.83 15.02 -6.82
N GLY A 240 16.04 14.87 -5.52
CA GLY A 240 16.66 15.90 -4.69
C GLY A 240 15.74 17.11 -4.48
N THR A 241 16.36 18.24 -4.17
CA THR A 241 15.69 19.53 -3.93
C THR A 241 16.32 20.61 -4.81
N ALA A 242 15.77 21.82 -4.79
CA ALA A 242 16.37 22.97 -5.46
C ALA A 242 17.81 23.31 -4.98
N LYS A 243 18.24 22.77 -3.83
CA LYS A 243 19.56 23.05 -3.23
C LYS A 243 20.51 21.86 -3.27
N THR A 244 19.99 20.65 -3.45
CA THR A 244 20.76 19.40 -3.34
C THR A 244 20.31 18.49 -4.46
N GLU A 245 21.25 18.08 -5.31
CA GLU A 245 20.98 17.12 -6.37
C GLU A 245 20.51 15.78 -5.78
N GLY A 246 19.55 15.14 -6.43
CA GLY A 246 19.11 13.80 -6.07
C GLY A 246 20.09 12.74 -6.53
N ILE A 247 19.89 11.49 -6.09
CA ILE A 247 20.77 10.37 -6.45
C ILE A 247 20.46 9.78 -7.84
N GLY A 248 19.44 10.29 -8.53
CA GLY A 248 18.98 9.77 -9.82
C GLY A 248 18.06 8.56 -9.67
N ASP A 249 18.07 7.67 -10.66
CA ASP A 249 17.19 6.49 -10.70
C ASP A 249 17.41 5.59 -9.46
N LEU A 250 16.30 5.20 -8.83
CA LEU A 250 16.29 4.47 -7.56
C LEU A 250 15.29 3.32 -7.58
N MET A 251 15.67 2.20 -6.99
CA MET A 251 14.76 1.13 -6.59
C MET A 251 14.91 0.89 -5.09
N ALA A 252 13.78 0.77 -4.38
CA ALA A 252 13.76 0.40 -2.97
C ALA A 252 12.82 -0.78 -2.76
N ILE A 253 13.23 -1.71 -1.90
CA ILE A 253 12.46 -2.90 -1.52
C ILE A 253 12.17 -2.81 -0.03
N ASP A 254 10.90 -2.75 0.33
CA ASP A 254 10.41 -2.62 1.70
C ASP A 254 9.69 -3.92 2.09
N ILE A 255 10.39 -4.73 2.88
CA ILE A 255 9.92 -6.05 3.31
C ILE A 255 9.10 -5.89 4.59
N GLY A 256 7.80 -6.10 4.49
CA GLY A 256 6.88 -6.05 5.61
C GLY A 256 6.57 -7.43 6.20
N GLY A 257 5.71 -7.44 7.21
CA GLY A 257 5.21 -8.69 7.80
C GLY A 257 4.26 -9.45 6.86
N ALA A 258 3.47 -8.74 6.04
CA ALA A 258 2.46 -9.34 5.17
C ALA A 258 2.74 -9.14 3.67
N THR A 259 3.47 -8.09 3.31
CA THR A 259 3.68 -7.71 1.91
C THR A 259 5.11 -7.25 1.73
N THR A 260 5.64 -7.43 0.53
CA THR A 260 6.87 -6.77 0.08
C THR A 260 6.52 -5.72 -0.96
N ASP A 261 6.91 -4.49 -0.68
CA ASP A 261 6.68 -3.34 -1.53
C ASP A 261 7.94 -3.01 -2.34
N VAL A 262 7.80 -2.88 -3.65
CA VAL A 262 8.87 -2.46 -4.55
C VAL A 262 8.56 -1.07 -5.08
N TYR A 263 9.39 -0.11 -4.73
CA TYR A 263 9.32 1.26 -5.20
C TYR A 263 10.34 1.45 -6.31
N SER A 264 9.90 1.94 -7.47
CA SER A 264 10.79 2.32 -8.57
C SER A 264 10.60 3.79 -8.90
N ILE A 265 11.70 4.54 -8.88
CA ILE A 265 11.78 5.93 -9.28
C ILE A 265 12.72 6.01 -10.49
N SER A 266 12.14 5.98 -11.70
CA SER A 266 12.89 6.01 -12.96
C SER A 266 11.93 6.26 -14.11
N ALA A 267 12.42 6.85 -15.20
CA ALA A 267 11.68 6.95 -16.45
C ALA A 267 11.52 5.59 -17.16
N GLY A 268 12.31 4.57 -16.78
CA GLY A 268 12.25 3.24 -17.36
C GLY A 268 12.59 3.20 -18.86
N THR A 269 13.28 4.21 -19.37
CA THR A 269 13.67 4.29 -20.78
C THR A 269 14.72 3.21 -21.08
N PRO A 270 14.59 2.49 -22.21
CA PRO A 270 15.60 1.52 -22.61
C PRO A 270 16.98 2.16 -22.77
N THR A 271 18.02 1.40 -22.39
CA THR A 271 19.42 1.82 -22.54
C THR A 271 20.01 1.48 -23.91
N PHE A 272 19.25 0.83 -24.80
CA PHE A 272 19.69 0.39 -26.13
C PHE A 272 18.83 1.02 -27.23
N ASP A 273 19.47 1.53 -28.28
CA ASP A 273 18.87 2.39 -29.31
C ASP A 273 17.74 1.74 -30.14
N ASN A 274 17.61 0.40 -30.12
CA ASN A 274 16.64 -0.35 -30.94
C ASN A 274 15.53 -1.03 -30.12
N ALA A 275 15.35 -0.64 -28.86
CA ALA A 275 14.27 -1.18 -28.03
C ALA A 275 12.95 -0.47 -28.33
N MET A 276 11.95 -1.22 -28.81
CA MET A 276 10.59 -0.73 -28.98
C MET A 276 9.80 -0.96 -27.68
N ILE A 277 9.43 0.13 -26.99
CA ILE A 277 8.57 0.05 -25.81
C ILE A 277 7.14 -0.27 -26.27
N LYS A 278 6.58 -1.38 -25.79
CA LYS A 278 5.19 -1.76 -26.04
C LYS A 278 4.35 -1.57 -24.79
N GLY A 279 3.16 -1.00 -24.95
CA GLY A 279 2.17 -0.81 -23.89
C GLY A 279 2.08 0.63 -23.41
N LEU A 280 1.34 0.82 -22.32
CA LEU A 280 1.15 2.14 -21.71
C LEU A 280 2.47 2.66 -21.10
N PRO A 281 2.72 3.98 -21.17
CA PRO A 281 3.86 4.59 -20.49
C PRO A 281 3.74 4.38 -18.98
N GLU A 282 4.83 3.95 -18.36
CA GLU A 282 4.90 3.76 -16.91
C GLU A 282 5.07 5.12 -16.21
N PRO A 283 4.57 5.28 -14.96
CA PRO A 283 4.78 6.50 -14.20
C PRO A 283 6.23 6.56 -13.72
N TYR A 284 6.76 7.76 -13.58
CA TYR A 284 8.13 7.96 -13.10
C TYR A 284 8.33 7.40 -11.68
N ASN A 285 7.34 7.59 -10.81
CA ASN A 285 7.30 7.05 -9.45
C ASN A 285 6.22 5.95 -9.38
N LYS A 286 6.64 4.72 -9.11
CA LYS A 286 5.70 3.59 -9.02
C LYS A 286 5.99 2.72 -7.81
N ARG A 287 4.91 2.09 -7.32
CA ARG A 287 4.93 1.05 -6.32
C ARG A 287 4.29 -0.21 -6.89
N THR A 288 4.91 -1.35 -6.71
CA THR A 288 4.31 -2.68 -6.88
C THR A 288 4.36 -3.42 -5.55
N VAL A 289 3.46 -4.39 -5.38
CA VAL A 289 3.27 -5.09 -4.11
C VAL A 289 3.19 -6.58 -4.38
N GLU A 290 4.06 -7.34 -3.73
CA GLU A 290 3.97 -8.81 -3.67
C GLU A 290 3.29 -9.19 -2.34
N GLY A 291 2.13 -9.84 -2.46
CA GLY A 291 1.21 -10.07 -1.34
C GLY A 291 1.51 -11.30 -0.49
N ASP A 292 2.42 -12.14 -0.97
CA ASP A 292 2.82 -13.46 -0.49
C ASP A 292 4.27 -13.47 0.03
N LEU A 293 5.08 -12.47 -0.28
CA LEU A 293 6.48 -12.34 0.15
C LEU A 293 6.65 -11.59 1.49
N GLY A 294 5.82 -11.89 2.49
CA GLY A 294 5.87 -11.24 3.81
C GLY A 294 6.54 -12.11 4.88
N MET A 295 7.33 -11.52 5.78
CA MET A 295 8.15 -12.25 6.76
C MET A 295 7.41 -12.71 8.03
N ARG A 296 6.09 -12.49 8.13
CA ARG A 296 5.27 -12.88 9.29
C ARG A 296 3.91 -13.44 8.88
N TYR A 297 2.97 -12.59 8.47
CA TYR A 297 1.61 -13.00 8.11
C TYR A 297 1.57 -13.88 6.86
N SER A 298 2.52 -13.67 5.93
CA SER A 298 2.66 -14.48 4.70
C SER A 298 3.81 -15.48 4.78
N LEU A 299 4.36 -15.72 5.99
CA LEU A 299 5.50 -16.62 6.19
C LEU A 299 5.22 -18.04 5.71
N GLY A 300 3.95 -18.49 5.80
CA GLY A 300 3.55 -19.79 5.27
C GLY A 300 3.73 -19.88 3.76
N SER A 301 3.23 -18.90 3.02
CA SER A 301 3.39 -18.83 1.56
C SER A 301 4.87 -18.72 1.15
N LEU A 302 5.65 -17.97 1.93
CA LEU A 302 7.10 -17.89 1.73
C LEU A 302 7.79 -19.24 1.94
N ALA A 303 7.43 -19.94 3.02
CA ALA A 303 8.00 -21.24 3.36
C ALA A 303 7.63 -22.33 2.35
N ASP A 304 6.44 -22.26 1.75
CA ASP A 304 6.00 -23.20 0.71
C ASP A 304 6.86 -23.14 -0.56
N GLU A 305 7.49 -21.99 -0.85
CA GLU A 305 8.39 -21.78 -2.00
C GLU A 305 9.87 -22.09 -1.69
N ILE A 306 10.24 -22.23 -0.41
CA ILE A 306 11.62 -22.49 0.03
C ILE A 306 11.86 -24.00 0.20
N ASP A 307 13.01 -24.47 -0.27
CA ASP A 307 13.50 -25.81 0.06
C ASP A 307 14.00 -25.84 1.53
N ILE A 308 13.09 -26.25 2.44
CA ILE A 308 13.38 -26.35 3.88
C ILE A 308 14.51 -27.35 4.18
N ASP A 309 14.70 -28.40 3.36
CA ASP A 309 15.78 -29.36 3.56
C ASP A 309 17.14 -28.71 3.21
N ALA A 310 17.21 -27.92 2.14
CA ALA A 310 18.39 -27.14 1.81
C ALA A 310 18.71 -26.11 2.91
N LEU A 311 17.68 -25.40 3.41
CA LEU A 311 17.82 -24.41 4.49
C LEU A 311 18.31 -25.06 5.79
N SER A 312 17.72 -26.19 6.18
CA SER A 312 18.12 -26.98 7.35
C SER A 312 19.60 -27.35 7.30
N ASN A 313 20.08 -27.81 6.14
CA ASN A 313 21.47 -28.18 5.94
C ASN A 313 22.43 -26.99 6.02
N GLU A 314 22.09 -25.83 5.43
CA GLU A 314 22.96 -24.65 5.51
C GLU A 314 23.03 -24.11 6.95
N LEU A 315 21.88 -23.96 7.61
CA LEU A 315 21.80 -23.42 8.96
C LEU A 315 22.30 -24.40 10.03
N LYS A 316 22.42 -25.70 9.71
CA LYS A 316 22.68 -26.79 10.65
C LYS A 316 21.66 -26.83 11.79
N VAL A 317 20.40 -26.62 11.43
CA VAL A 317 19.24 -26.64 12.33
C VAL A 317 18.31 -27.76 11.89
N ASP A 318 17.74 -28.50 12.84
CA ASP A 318 16.79 -29.57 12.51
C ASP A 318 15.58 -29.01 11.77
N ARG A 319 15.11 -29.73 10.75
CA ARG A 319 13.92 -29.36 9.97
C ARG A 319 12.69 -29.13 10.86
N GLY A 320 12.49 -29.98 11.87
CA GLY A 320 11.35 -29.86 12.78
C GLY A 320 11.38 -28.58 13.61
N ASP A 321 12.58 -28.08 13.93
CA ASP A 321 12.73 -26.80 14.65
C ASP A 321 12.40 -25.61 13.74
N ILE A 322 12.76 -25.66 12.45
CA ILE A 322 12.39 -24.66 11.45
C ILE A 322 10.86 -24.61 11.26
N GLU A 323 10.23 -25.76 11.01
CA GLU A 323 8.78 -25.86 10.81
C GLU A 323 8.03 -25.40 12.06
N LYS A 324 8.51 -25.79 13.26
CA LYS A 324 7.92 -25.36 14.53
C LYS A 324 8.02 -23.85 14.73
N TRP A 325 9.15 -23.23 14.37
CA TRP A 325 9.30 -21.78 14.45
C TRP A 325 8.34 -21.07 13.50
N ILE A 326 8.19 -21.54 12.26
CA ILE A 326 7.24 -20.99 11.28
C ILE A 326 5.81 -21.06 11.82
N GLU A 327 5.38 -22.20 12.37
CA GLU A 327 4.05 -22.34 12.95
C GLU A 327 3.83 -21.46 14.18
N MET A 328 4.86 -21.28 15.03
CA MET A 328 4.81 -20.33 16.14
C MET A 328 4.64 -18.89 15.67
N CYS A 329 5.40 -18.46 14.66
CA CYS A 329 5.28 -17.12 14.07
C CYS A 329 3.91 -16.90 13.42
N LYS A 330 3.34 -17.93 12.77
CA LYS A 330 1.98 -17.87 12.20
C LYS A 330 0.91 -17.72 13.29
N ALA A 331 1.03 -18.49 14.36
CA ALA A 331 0.10 -18.43 15.48
C ALA A 331 0.24 -17.15 16.32
N SER A 332 1.43 -16.54 16.33
CA SER A 332 1.74 -15.35 17.13
C SER A 332 2.71 -14.43 16.37
N PRO A 333 2.19 -13.58 15.45
CA PRO A 333 3.02 -12.72 14.59
C PRO A 333 3.88 -11.69 15.34
N ASN A 334 3.59 -11.46 16.62
CA ASN A 334 4.33 -10.58 17.52
C ASN A 334 5.61 -11.22 18.07
N ILE A 335 5.81 -12.52 17.89
CA ILE A 335 7.05 -13.19 18.30
C ILE A 335 8.18 -12.78 17.36
N LEU A 336 9.27 -12.30 17.94
CA LEU A 336 10.54 -12.09 17.26
C LEU A 336 11.58 -13.04 17.83
N ALA A 337 12.48 -13.49 16.96
CA ALA A 337 13.68 -14.17 17.42
C ALA A 337 14.50 -13.28 18.37
N GLU A 338 14.96 -13.87 19.47
CA GLU A 338 15.93 -13.21 20.34
C GLU A 338 17.26 -13.03 19.60
N LYS A 339 17.97 -11.94 19.93
CA LYS A 339 19.26 -11.65 19.31
C LYS A 339 20.27 -12.76 19.61
N ASN A 340 20.97 -13.22 18.58
CA ASN A 340 21.90 -14.35 18.55
C ASN A 340 21.27 -15.72 18.88
N SER A 341 19.96 -15.88 18.69
CA SER A 341 19.28 -17.18 18.85
C SER A 341 19.30 -18.00 17.56
N VAL A 342 19.07 -19.32 17.68
CA VAL A 342 18.84 -20.20 16.52
C VAL A 342 17.67 -19.69 15.67
N ASN A 343 16.62 -19.20 16.32
CA ASN A 343 15.45 -18.64 15.65
C ASN A 343 15.81 -17.42 14.80
N GLN A 344 16.80 -16.61 15.20
CA GLN A 344 17.25 -15.48 14.39
C GLN A 344 17.90 -16.01 13.10
N SER A 345 18.75 -17.03 13.20
CA SER A 345 19.34 -17.68 12.03
C SER A 345 18.29 -18.28 11.11
N ILE A 346 17.21 -18.85 11.67
CA ILE A 346 16.07 -19.36 10.88
C ILE A 346 15.39 -18.20 10.13
N GLU A 347 15.08 -17.08 10.80
CA GLU A 347 14.46 -15.92 10.16
C GLU A 347 15.33 -15.30 9.05
N GLU A 348 16.63 -15.12 9.31
CA GLU A 348 17.58 -14.60 8.32
C GLU A 348 17.73 -15.56 7.14
N GLY A 349 17.73 -16.86 7.40
CA GLY A 349 17.73 -17.89 6.38
C GLY A 349 16.48 -17.84 5.50
N LEU A 350 15.28 -17.79 6.10
CA LEU A 350 14.03 -17.66 5.36
C LEU A 350 14.01 -16.40 4.48
N ALA A 351 14.53 -15.27 4.97
CA ALA A 351 14.62 -14.02 4.20
C ALA A 351 15.60 -14.09 3.03
N LYS A 352 16.65 -14.92 3.13
CA LYS A 352 17.70 -15.05 2.12
C LYS A 352 17.32 -15.97 0.95
N TYR A 353 16.49 -16.98 1.23
CA TYR A 353 16.06 -17.99 0.25
C TYR A 353 14.76 -17.66 -0.48
N ALA A 354 13.98 -16.74 0.09
CA ALA A 354 12.83 -16.11 -0.56
C ALA A 354 13.22 -15.25 -1.76
#